data_AF-A0A661JM95-F1
#
_entry.id   AF-A0A661JM95-F1
#
_cell.length_a   1.000
_cell.length_b   1.000
_cell.length_c   1.000
_cell.angle_alpha   90.00
_cell.angle_beta   90.00
_cell.angle_gamma   90.00
#
_symmetry.space_group_name_H-M   'P 1'
#
loop_
_entity.id
_entity.type
_entity.pdbx_description
1 polymer ?
#
loop_
_entity_poly.entity_id
_entity_poly.type
_entity_poly.pdbx_seq_one_letter_code
_entity_poly.pdbx_strand_id
1 'polypeptide(L)' 'KLLEKVRQGSKVKKRYDDPKTPYERVLECEGVSEKTKEKLREEYEMLNPAALRRRLLRLQDKLIELATSSRRKIYALG' A
#
# COMPACT_ATOMS: atom_id res chain seq x y z
N LYS A 1 15.33 9.67 1.11
CA LYS A 1 15.81 11.04 1.42
C LYS A 1 17.07 11.31 0.60
N LEU A 2 17.32 12.52 0.08
CA LEU A 2 18.61 12.84 -0.57
C LEU A 2 19.62 13.15 0.54
N LEU A 3 20.65 12.33 0.69
CA LEU A 3 21.67 12.52 1.71
C LEU A 3 22.75 13.47 1.25
N GLU A 4 23.18 13.33 -0.01
CA GLU A 4 24.30 14.10 -0.54
C GLU A 4 24.10 14.42 -2.01
N LYS A 5 24.54 15.60 -2.42
CA LYS A 5 24.63 16.01 -3.83
C LYS A 5 25.98 16.68 -4.08
N VAL A 6 26.82 16.03 -4.86
CA VAL A 6 28.15 16.55 -5.23
C VAL A 6 28.18 16.87 -6.72
N ARG A 7 28.77 18.02 -7.07
CA ARG A 7 29.04 18.43 -8.44
C ARG A 7 30.54 18.33 -8.72
N GLN A 8 30.91 17.65 -9.80
CA GLN A 8 32.28 17.63 -10.33
C GLN A 8 32.21 18.09 -11.80
N GLY A 9 32.60 19.35 -12.03
CA GLY A 9 32.43 20.02 -13.33
C GLY A 9 30.96 20.04 -13.79
N SER A 10 30.70 19.45 -14.96
CA SER A 10 29.35 19.32 -15.52
C SER A 10 28.52 18.19 -14.91
N LYS A 11 29.12 17.23 -14.18
CA LYS A 11 28.43 16.05 -13.62
C LYS A 11 27.92 16.29 -12.21
N VAL A 12 26.74 15.73 -11.90
CA VAL A 12 26.13 15.75 -10.57
C VAL A 12 25.89 14.31 -10.10
N LYS A 13 26.46 13.94 -8.95
CA LYS A 13 26.20 12.68 -8.27
C LYS A 13 25.29 12.93 -7.08
N LYS A 14 24.26 12.10 -6.93
CA LYS A 14 23.32 12.14 -5.80
C LYS A 14 23.42 10.82 -5.02
N ARG A 15 23.56 10.89 -3.69
CA ARG A 15 23.45 9.72 -2.80
C ARG A 15 22.13 9.81 -2.06
N TYR A 16 21.30 8.79 -2.23
CA TYR A 16 20.05 8.65 -1.52
C TYR A 16 20.26 7.80 -0.28
N ASP A 17 19.39 8.02 0.69
CA ASP A 17 19.21 7.19 1.88
C ASP A 17 18.71 5.80 1.49
N ASP A 18 18.94 4.85 2.39
CA ASP A 18 18.55 3.47 2.18
C ASP A 18 17.04 3.36 1.97
N PRO A 19 16.60 2.47 1.06
CA PRO A 19 15.19 2.29 0.78
C PRO A 19 14.51 1.63 1.98
N LYS A 20 13.86 2.47 2.80
CA LYS A 20 12.99 2.03 3.89
C LYS A 20 11.52 2.28 3.58
N THR A 21 10.66 1.36 3.98
CA THR A 21 9.21 1.52 3.97
C THR A 21 8.79 2.60 4.99
N PRO A 22 7.62 3.21 4.81
CA PRO A 22 7.07 4.13 5.83
C PRO A 22 6.97 3.49 7.22
N TYR A 23 6.60 2.20 7.28
CA TYR A 23 6.54 1.43 8.53
C TYR A 23 7.90 1.39 9.24
N GLU A 24 8.96 0.99 8.54
CA GLU A 24 10.33 0.94 9.10
C GLU A 24 10.81 2.31 9.58
N ARG A 25 10.53 3.39 8.83
CA ARG A 25 10.91 4.75 9.25
C ARG A 25 10.22 5.19 10.55
N VAL A 26 8.97 4.78 10.76
CA VAL A 26 8.24 5.11 11.98
C VAL A 26 8.80 4.34 13.18
N LEU A 27 9.20 3.08 12.99
CA LEU A 27 9.85 2.29 14.04
C LEU A 27 11.21 2.87 14.46
N GLU A 28 11.97 3.43 13.52
CA GLU A 28 13.27 4.05 13.76
C GLU A 28 13.18 5.49 14.31
N CYS A 29 12.00 6.10 14.30
CA CYS A 29 11.83 7.47 14.77
C CYS A 29 11.88 7.54 16.31
N GLU A 30 12.87 8.25 16.85
CA GLU A 30 13.02 8.48 18.30
C GLU A 30 11.87 9.31 18.90
N GLY A 31 11.23 10.15 18.09
CA GLY A 31 10.08 10.97 18.51
C GLY A 31 8.77 10.20 18.67
N VAL A 32 8.74 8.91 18.34
CA VAL A 32 7.55 8.06 18.45
C VAL A 32 7.67 7.21 19.71
N SER A 33 6.66 7.27 20.57
CA SER A 33 6.63 6.47 21.79
C SER A 33 6.66 4.97 21.48
N GLU A 34 7.33 4.18 22.33
CA GLU A 34 7.38 2.72 22.16
C GLU A 34 6.00 2.08 22.18
N LYS A 35 5.05 2.62 22.97
CA LYS A 35 3.65 2.17 22.97
C LYS A 35 2.99 2.32 21.60
N THR A 36 3.30 3.39 20.86
CA THR A 36 2.79 3.60 19.50
C THR A 36 3.44 2.61 18.53
N LYS A 37 4.74 2.35 18.67
CA LYS A 37 5.45 1.38 17.83
C LYS A 37 4.96 -0.05 18.04
N GLU A 38 4.63 -0.41 19.28
CA GLU A 38 4.08 -1.73 19.63
C GLU A 38 2.71 -1.96 18.99
N LYS A 39 1.80 -0.99 19.12
CA LYS A 39 0.51 -1.03 18.39
C LYS A 39 0.69 -1.17 16.88
N LEU A 40 1.64 -0.42 16.31
CA LEU A 40 1.93 -0.49 14.88
C LEU A 40 2.45 -1.87 14.45
N ARG A 41 3.24 -2.54 15.31
CA ARG A 41 3.70 -3.92 15.09
C ARG A 41 2.52 -4.89 15.10
N GLU A 42 1.64 -4.81 16.09
CA GLU A 42 0.44 -5.65 16.20
C GLU A 42 -0.47 -5.50 14.96
N GLU A 43 -0.73 -4.26 14.54
CA GLU A 43 -1.53 -3.97 13.35
C GLU A 43 -0.88 -4.51 12.07
N TYR A 44 0.44 -4.35 11.94
CA TYR A 44 1.19 -4.82 10.78
C TYR A 44 1.20 -6.36 10.69
N GLU A 45 1.40 -7.06 11.80
CA GLU A 45 1.36 -8.53 11.86
C GLU A 45 -0.03 -9.10 11.54
N MET A 46 -1.09 -8.42 11.99
CA MET A 46 -2.46 -8.80 11.69
C MET A 46 -2.84 -8.52 10.23
N LEU A 47 -2.22 -7.52 9.61
CA LEU A 47 -2.54 -7.11 8.24
C LEU A 47 -1.94 -8.10 7.24
N ASN A 48 -2.80 -8.88 6.57
CA ASN A 48 -2.43 -9.69 5.41
C ASN A 48 -2.94 -9.05 4.11
N PRO A 49 -2.12 -8.24 3.40
CA PRO A 49 -2.55 -7.51 2.21
C PRO A 49 -3.03 -8.43 1.09
N ALA A 50 -2.42 -9.61 0.95
CA ALA A 50 -2.79 -10.58 -0.07
C ALA A 50 -4.20 -11.17 0.20
N ALA A 51 -4.51 -11.48 1.46
CA ALA A 51 -5.83 -11.94 1.85
C ALA A 51 -6.89 -10.85 1.66
N LEU A 52 -6.58 -9.62 2.04
CA LEU A 52 -7.46 -8.46 1.84
C LEU A 52 -7.76 -8.24 0.36
N ARG A 53 -6.73 -8.27 -0.50
CA ARG A 53 -6.88 -8.14 -1.95
C ARG A 53 -7.78 -9.24 -2.53
N ARG A 54 -7.55 -10.50 -2.16
CA ARG A 54 -8.41 -11.62 -2.61
C ARG A 54 -9.87 -11.41 -2.21
N ARG A 55 -10.12 -10.90 -1.00
CA ARG A 55 -11.48 -10.58 -0.55
C ARG A 55 -12.11 -9.46 -1.37
N LEU A 56 -11.37 -8.40 -1.65
CA LEU A 56 -11.85 -7.27 -2.45
C LEU A 56 -12.23 -7.71 -3.87
N LEU A 57 -11.35 -8.47 -4.54
CA LEU A 57 -11.61 -8.97 -5.89
C LEU A 57 -12.87 -9.84 -5.94
N ARG A 58 -13.04 -10.78 -4.99
CA ARG A 58 -14.26 -11.60 -4.90
C ARG A 58 -15.53 -10.77 -4.72
N LEU A 59 -15.47 -9.68 -3.97
CA LEU A 59 -16.62 -8.79 -3.78
C LEU A 59 -16.91 -8.01 -5.06
N GLN A 60 -15.89 -7.53 -5.76
CA GLN A 60 -16.04 -6.87 -7.06
C GLN A 60 -16.67 -7.81 -8.09
N ASP A 61 -16.20 -9.06 -8.20
CA ASP A 61 -16.74 -10.05 -9.12
C ASP A 61 -18.23 -10.30 -8.86
N LYS A 62 -18.63 -10.47 -7.59
CA LYS A 62 -20.03 -10.63 -7.20
C LYS A 62 -20.89 -9.43 -7.60
N LEU A 63 -20.40 -8.21 -7.39
CA LEU A 63 -21.12 -7.00 -7.78
C LEU A 63 -21.30 -6.91 -9.30
N ILE A 64 -20.26 -7.26 -10.06
CA ILE A 64 -20.31 -7.29 -11.53
C ILE A 64 -21.30 -8.35 -12.01
N GLU A 65 -21.27 -9.55 -11.43
CA GLU A 65 -22.20 -10.63 -11.75
C GLU A 65 -23.66 -10.20 -11.51
N LEU A 66 -23.96 -9.61 -10.36
CA LEU A 66 -25.30 -9.10 -10.05
C LEU A 66 -25.74 -8.02 -11.04
N ALA A 67 -24.86 -7.06 -11.35
CA ALA A 67 -25.17 -5.97 -12.27
C ALA A 67 -25.40 -6.45 -13.72
N THR A 68 -24.62 -7.43 -14.17
CA THR A 68 -24.71 -7.97 -15.54
C THR A 68 -25.84 -8.99 -15.69
N SER A 69 -26.14 -9.78 -14.66
CA SER A 69 -27.30 -10.68 -14.60
C SER A 69 -28.62 -9.89 -14.67
N SER A 70 -28.71 -8.77 -13.95
CA SER A 70 -29.87 -7.85 -14.05
C SER A 70 -29.98 -7.22 -15.44
N ARG A 71 -28.85 -6.91 -16.09
CA ARG A 71 -28.81 -6.33 -17.44
C ARG A 71 -29.25 -7.33 -18.52
N ARG A 72 -28.95 -8.62 -18.38
CA ARG A 72 -29.42 -9.69 -19.31
C ARG A 72 -30.93 -9.91 -19.29
N LYS A 73 -31.60 -9.72 -18.14
CA LYS A 73 -33.07 -9.86 -18.06
C LYS A 73 -33.84 -8.78 -18.82
N ILE A 74 -33.26 -7.59 -18.98
CA ILE A 74 -33.92 -6.45 -19.65
C ILE A 74 -34.02 -6.68 -21.18
N TYR A 75 -33.07 -7.38 -21.79
CA TYR A 75 -33.03 -7.62 -23.25
C TYR A 75 -33.62 -8.97 -23.70
N ALA A 76 -34.11 -9.81 -22.78
CA ALA A 76 -34.68 -11.13 -23.09
C ALA A 76 -36.23 -11.11 -23.19
N LEU A 77 -36.86 -9.94 -23.09
CA LEU A 77 -38.31 -9.72 -23.15
C LEU A 77 -38.73 -8.82 -24.33
N GLY A 78 -37.84 -8.64 -25.32
CA GLY A 78 -38.09 -7.88 -26.54
C GLY A 78 -38.05 -8.76 -27.77
#